data_AF-A0A936I731-F1
#
_entry.id   AF-A0A936I731-F1
#
_cell.length_a   1.000
_cell.length_b   1.000
_cell.length_c   1.000
_cell.angle_alpha   90.00
_cell.angle_beta   90.00
_cell.angle_gamma   90.00
#
_symmetry.space_group_name_H-M   'P 1'
#
loop_
_entity.id
_entity.type
_entity.pdbx_description
1 polymer ?
#
loop_
_entity_poly.entity_id
_entity_poly.type
_entity_poly.pdbx_seq_one_letter_code
_entity_poly.pdbx_strand_id
1 'polypeptide(L)'
;MSVKAIKAKAEELLSFGIPKQQAFDNLMLQFPEAKPKKVAEVLRYMPSLLARERYRSLHLALLGLIAASAALRLARPLLTGSVGLDQATAYLSLVPIATLLLGYSLYRWQGQVFEWVGWGNVVGVFGLMKELNLLAKDGVDLWDLSGRLLSVCIGGVALYLAYRVFTKPKVEKDPLGGPDRVVFREEHPI
;
A
#
# COMPACT_ATOMS: atom_id res chain seq x y z
N MET A 1 4.36 24.68 14.40
CA MET A 1 5.28 23.68 13.80
C MET A 1 4.83 23.30 12.41
N SER A 2 5.70 23.46 11.41
CA SER A 2 5.37 23.03 10.04
C SER A 2 5.74 21.56 9.87
N VAL A 3 4.75 20.67 9.94
CA VAL A 3 4.89 19.23 9.59
C VAL A 3 5.55 19.04 8.21
N LYS A 4 5.42 20.04 7.33
CA LYS A 4 6.05 20.09 6.01
C LYS A 4 7.58 20.08 6.08
N ALA A 5 8.19 20.79 7.04
CA ALA A 5 9.65 20.84 7.20
C ALA A 5 10.21 19.49 7.65
N ILE A 6 9.55 18.85 8.62
CA ILE A 6 9.90 17.50 9.09
C ILE A 6 9.78 16.49 7.94
N LYS A 7 8.70 16.58 7.15
CA LYS A 7 8.51 15.72 5.96
C LYS A 7 9.61 15.88 4.92
N ALA A 8 9.95 17.12 4.57
CA ALA A 8 10.99 17.40 3.58
C ALA A 8 12.35 16.86 4.02
N LYS A 9 12.70 17.04 5.30
CA LYS A 9 13.97 16.53 5.82
C LYS A 9 13.99 15.01 5.96
N ALA A 10 12.86 14.42 6.36
CA ALA A 10 12.71 12.96 6.39
C ALA A 10 12.90 12.35 5.00
N GLU A 11 12.29 12.95 3.97
CA GLU A 11 12.43 12.51 2.58
C GLU A 11 13.88 12.60 2.09
N GLU A 12 14.57 13.70 2.40
CA GLU A 12 15.98 13.89 2.09
C GLU A 12 16.85 12.78 2.73
N LEU A 13 16.73 12.57 4.05
CA LEU A 13 17.52 11.54 4.76
C LEU A 13 17.27 10.13 4.21
N LEU A 14 16.01 9.77 4.00
CA LEU A 14 15.63 8.46 3.45
C LEU A 14 16.07 8.28 2.00
N SER A 15 16.13 9.36 1.22
CA SER A 15 16.62 9.34 -0.17
C SER A 15 18.13 9.12 -0.25
N PHE A 16 18.89 9.50 0.77
CA PHE A 16 20.33 9.19 0.86
C PHE A 16 20.61 7.76 1.35
N GLY A 17 19.58 6.94 1.53
CA GLY A 17 19.73 5.56 2.01
C GLY A 17 19.94 5.44 3.52
N ILE A 18 19.73 6.52 4.28
CA ILE A 18 19.81 6.48 5.74
C ILE A 18 18.66 5.61 6.29
N PRO A 19 18.94 4.61 7.15
CA PRO A 19 17.90 3.78 7.77
C PRO A 19 16.91 4.61 8.60
N LYS A 20 15.67 4.12 8.71
CA LYS A 20 14.58 4.83 9.41
C LYS A 20 14.89 5.20 10.86
N GLN A 21 15.61 4.36 11.59
CA GLN A 21 16.00 4.66 12.98
C GLN A 21 16.96 5.86 13.03
N GLN A 22 18.01 5.85 12.22
CA GLN A 22 18.98 6.94 12.14
C GLN A 22 18.32 8.24 11.63
N ALA A 23 17.38 8.13 10.68
CA ALA A 23 16.60 9.29 10.22
C ALA A 23 15.72 9.85 11.34
N PHE A 24 15.10 9.01 12.16
CA PHE A 24 14.30 9.43 13.32
C PHE A 24 15.15 10.17 14.35
N ASP A 25 16.30 9.62 14.72
CA ASP A 25 17.20 10.21 15.70
C ASP A 25 17.70 11.59 15.22
N ASN A 26 18.07 11.71 13.93
CA ASN A 26 18.45 12.98 13.32
C ASN A 26 17.33 14.02 13.32
N LEU A 27 16.08 13.62 13.04
CA LEU A 27 14.94 14.52 13.06
C LEU A 27 14.61 14.98 14.48
N MET A 28 14.76 14.12 15.49
CA MET A 28 14.57 14.49 16.89
C MET A 28 15.63 15.48 17.37
N LEU A 29 16.87 15.38 16.86
CA LEU A 29 17.93 16.36 17.15
C LEU A 29 17.67 17.72 16.47
N GLN A 30 17.21 17.72 15.21
CA GLN A 30 16.94 18.95 14.47
C GLN A 30 15.64 19.64 14.87
N PHE A 31 14.67 18.87 15.36
CA PHE A 31 13.35 19.36 15.79
C PHE A 31 13.02 18.86 17.21
N PRO A 32 13.73 19.33 18.25
CA PRO A 32 13.55 18.83 19.62
C PRO A 32 12.14 19.13 20.19
N GLU A 33 11.45 20.15 19.67
CA GLU A 33 10.09 20.51 20.07
C GLU A 33 9.01 19.58 19.46
N ALA A 34 9.37 18.72 18.50
CA ALA A 34 8.43 17.84 17.84
C ALA A 34 8.09 16.63 18.72
N LYS A 35 6.80 16.27 18.78
CA LYS A 35 6.38 15.06 19.51
C LYS A 35 6.94 13.81 18.81
N PRO A 36 7.67 12.91 19.52
CA PRO A 36 8.27 11.71 18.94
C PRO A 36 7.28 10.87 18.12
N LYS A 37 6.05 10.69 18.64
CA LYS A 37 4.98 9.96 17.96
C LYS A 37 4.63 10.53 16.58
N LYS A 38 4.62 11.86 16.43
CA LYS A 38 4.29 12.52 15.15
C LYS A 38 5.41 12.36 14.13
N VAL A 39 6.67 12.48 14.56
CA VAL A 39 7.84 12.27 13.69
C VAL A 39 7.87 10.81 13.21
N ALA A 40 7.60 9.88 14.13
CA ALA A 40 7.56 8.45 13.83
C ALA A 40 6.45 8.09 12.84
N GLU A 41 5.27 8.71 12.95
CA GLU A 41 4.15 8.50 12.03
C GLU A 41 4.48 9.01 10.62
N VAL A 42 5.17 10.15 10.50
CA VAL A 42 5.65 10.66 9.21
C VAL A 42 6.64 9.68 8.56
N LEU A 43 7.65 9.24 9.32
CA LEU A 43 8.66 8.30 8.83
C LEU A 43 8.10 6.93 8.49
N ARG A 44 7.09 6.46 9.22
CA ARG A 44 6.43 5.17 8.96
C ARG A 44 5.96 5.07 7.51
N TYR A 45 5.33 6.12 7.00
CA TYR A 45 4.71 6.14 5.66
C TYR A 45 5.67 6.54 4.53
N MET A 46 6.95 6.71 4.84
CA MET A 46 8.00 6.96 3.85
C MET A 46 8.91 5.73 3.74
N PRO A 47 9.14 5.19 2.54
CA PRO A 47 10.12 4.13 2.36
C PRO A 47 11.55 4.71 2.32
N SER A 48 12.53 3.98 2.83
CA SER A 48 13.95 4.26 2.58
C SER A 48 14.32 3.89 1.14
N LEU A 49 15.43 4.43 0.63
CA LEU A 49 15.97 4.02 -0.67
C LEU A 49 16.27 2.52 -0.72
N LEU A 50 16.86 1.96 0.34
CA LEU A 50 17.14 0.52 0.46
C LEU A 50 15.86 -0.32 0.35
N ALA A 51 14.78 0.10 1.02
CA ALA A 51 13.50 -0.59 0.92
C ALA A 51 12.89 -0.47 -0.48
N ARG A 52 13.01 0.69 -1.15
CA ARG A 52 12.54 0.86 -2.53
C ARG A 52 13.24 -0.08 -3.49
N GLU A 53 14.57 -0.20 -3.39
CA GLU A 53 15.35 -1.07 -4.27
C GLU A 53 15.03 -2.54 -4.03
N ARG A 54 15.03 -2.98 -2.77
CA ARG A 54 14.75 -4.36 -2.38
C ARG A 54 13.37 -4.84 -2.83
N TYR A 55 12.36 -3.98 -2.71
CA TYR A 55 10.96 -4.33 -3.01
C TYR A 55 10.48 -3.80 -4.36
N ARG A 56 11.38 -3.28 -5.21
CA ARG A 56 11.04 -2.71 -6.52
C ARG A 56 10.30 -3.69 -7.41
N SER A 57 10.75 -4.94 -7.46
CA SER A 57 10.13 -5.99 -8.30
C SER A 57 8.69 -6.29 -7.85
N LEU A 58 8.46 -6.45 -6.55
CA LEU A 58 7.13 -6.68 -5.99
C LEU A 58 6.21 -5.46 -6.16
N HIS A 59 6.76 -4.25 -6.07
CA HIS A 59 6.01 -3.03 -6.33
C HIS A 59 5.59 -2.92 -7.80
N LEU A 60 6.48 -3.22 -8.74
CA LEU A 60 6.15 -3.28 -10.16
C LEU A 60 5.12 -4.38 -10.45
N ALA A 61 5.24 -5.55 -9.81
CA ALA A 61 4.25 -6.61 -9.92
C ALA A 61 2.88 -6.16 -9.41
N LEU A 62 2.81 -5.45 -8.27
CA LEU A 62 1.57 -4.87 -7.75
C LEU A 62 0.93 -3.92 -8.76
N LEU A 63 1.71 -3.01 -9.35
CA LEU A 63 1.22 -2.09 -10.38
C LEU A 63 0.73 -2.84 -11.62
N GLY A 64 1.44 -3.87 -12.05
CA GLY A 64 1.04 -4.75 -13.16
C GLY A 64 -0.29 -5.47 -12.88
N LEU A 65 -0.48 -5.99 -11.66
CA LEU A 65 -1.73 -6.63 -11.25
C LEU A 65 -2.91 -5.65 -11.23
N ILE A 66 -2.70 -4.42 -10.76
CA ILE A 66 -3.72 -3.36 -10.79
C ILE A 66 -4.09 -3.01 -12.23
N ALA A 67 -3.09 -2.85 -13.10
CA ALA A 67 -3.32 -2.58 -14.52
C ALA A 67 -4.09 -3.74 -15.20
N ALA A 68 -3.71 -4.99 -14.94
CA ALA A 68 -4.42 -6.17 -15.44
C ALA A 68 -5.87 -6.23 -14.93
N SER A 69 -6.09 -5.94 -13.63
CA SER A 69 -7.44 -5.87 -13.06
C SER A 69 -8.27 -4.76 -13.69
N ALA A 70 -7.67 -3.60 -14.01
CA ALA A 70 -8.37 -2.52 -14.69
C ALA A 70 -8.74 -2.92 -16.12
N ALA A 71 -7.80 -3.51 -16.85
CA ALA A 71 -8.02 -4.01 -18.22
C ALA A 71 -9.13 -5.06 -18.26
N LEU A 72 -9.15 -6.01 -17.32
CA LEU A 72 -10.21 -7.01 -17.21
C LEU A 72 -11.57 -6.35 -16.93
N ARG A 73 -11.64 -5.34 -16.08
CA ARG A 73 -12.91 -4.63 -15.83
C ARG A 73 -13.43 -3.89 -17.06
N LEU A 74 -12.54 -3.38 -17.91
CA LEU A 74 -12.89 -2.70 -19.16
C LEU A 74 -13.18 -3.67 -20.31
N ALA A 75 -12.59 -4.87 -20.31
CA ALA A 75 -12.79 -5.83 -21.39
C ALA A 75 -14.21 -6.43 -21.39
N ARG A 76 -14.81 -6.69 -20.21
CA ARG A 76 -16.15 -7.33 -20.13
C ARG A 76 -17.25 -6.49 -20.79
N PRO A 77 -17.39 -5.18 -20.51
CA PRO A 77 -18.41 -4.35 -21.13
C PRO A 77 -18.18 -4.18 -22.64
N LEU A 78 -16.91 -4.08 -23.06
CA LEU A 78 -16.55 -3.95 -24.48
C LEU A 78 -16.91 -5.22 -25.28
N LEU A 79 -16.68 -6.41 -24.71
CA LEU A 79 -16.96 -7.68 -25.38
C LEU A 79 -18.44 -8.07 -25.37
N THR A 80 -19.19 -7.66 -24.35
CA THR A 80 -20.62 -8.04 -24.20
C THR A 80 -21.59 -7.03 -24.84
N GLY A 81 -21.11 -5.91 -25.38
CA GLY A 81 -21.94 -4.90 -26.04
C GLY A 81 -22.98 -4.24 -25.13
N SER A 82 -22.93 -4.47 -23.82
CA SER A 82 -23.94 -4.12 -22.82
C SER A 82 -23.80 -2.68 -22.30
N VAL A 83 -23.48 -1.74 -23.19
CA VAL A 83 -23.27 -0.33 -22.83
C VAL A 83 -24.61 0.41 -22.84
N GLY A 84 -25.42 0.22 -21.81
CA GLY A 84 -26.53 1.13 -21.51
C GLY A 84 -25.99 2.48 -21.06
N LEU A 85 -26.43 3.58 -21.66
CA LEU A 85 -25.90 4.95 -21.42
C LEU A 85 -25.87 5.34 -19.93
N ASP A 86 -26.79 4.85 -19.10
CA ASP A 86 -26.89 5.20 -17.68
C ASP A 86 -25.99 4.36 -16.75
N GLN A 87 -25.73 3.08 -17.06
CA GLN A 87 -24.80 2.24 -16.29
C GLN A 87 -23.36 2.40 -16.75
N ALA A 88 -23.15 2.58 -18.06
CA ALA A 88 -21.85 2.78 -18.64
C ALA A 88 -21.18 4.07 -18.16
N THR A 89 -21.92 5.18 -18.05
CA THR A 89 -21.34 6.46 -17.62
C THR A 89 -20.89 6.44 -16.16
N ALA A 90 -21.65 5.85 -15.24
CA ALA A 90 -21.25 5.73 -13.84
C ALA A 90 -20.08 4.74 -13.64
N TYR A 91 -20.12 3.58 -14.31
CA TYR A 91 -19.10 2.52 -14.16
C TYR A 91 -17.80 2.83 -14.93
N LEU A 92 -17.87 3.43 -16.13
CA LEU A 92 -16.69 3.89 -16.88
C LEU A 92 -16.07 5.17 -16.31
N SER A 93 -16.83 6.04 -15.63
CA SER A 93 -16.24 7.28 -15.08
C SER A 93 -15.56 7.05 -13.73
N LEU A 94 -16.22 6.39 -12.77
CA LEU A 94 -15.71 6.31 -11.40
C LEU A 94 -14.64 5.24 -11.19
N VAL A 95 -14.84 4.05 -11.74
CA VAL A 95 -13.96 2.90 -11.44
C VAL A 95 -12.55 3.08 -12.04
N PRO A 96 -12.39 3.54 -13.30
CA PRO A 96 -11.06 3.77 -13.88
C PRO A 96 -10.32 4.91 -13.21
N ILE A 97 -11.00 6.02 -12.88
CA ILE A 97 -10.38 7.17 -12.21
C ILE A 97 -9.89 6.77 -10.81
N ALA A 98 -10.70 6.08 -10.01
CA ALA A 98 -10.29 5.59 -8.70
C ALA A 98 -9.08 4.64 -8.79
N THR A 99 -9.08 3.76 -9.81
CA THR A 99 -7.97 2.82 -10.05
C THR A 99 -6.69 3.53 -10.48
N LEU A 100 -6.79 4.59 -11.30
CA LEU A 100 -5.66 5.42 -11.71
C LEU A 100 -5.09 6.24 -10.55
N LEU A 101 -5.95 6.84 -9.72
CA LEU A 101 -5.53 7.57 -8.52
C LEU A 101 -4.83 6.62 -7.53
N LEU A 102 -5.38 5.43 -7.31
CA LEU A 102 -4.75 4.40 -6.49
C LEU A 102 -3.40 3.96 -7.08
N GLY A 103 -3.35 3.68 -8.38
CA GLY A 103 -2.12 3.31 -9.09
C GLY A 103 -1.05 4.40 -8.98
N TYR A 104 -1.44 5.67 -9.11
CA TYR A 104 -0.55 6.81 -8.98
C TYR A 104 -0.02 7.00 -7.55
N SER A 105 -0.88 6.88 -6.54
CA SER A 105 -0.48 6.95 -5.14
C SER A 105 0.47 5.81 -4.76
N LEU A 106 0.21 4.60 -5.25
CA LEU A 106 1.10 3.46 -5.06
C LEU A 106 2.41 3.65 -5.80
N TYR A 107 2.40 4.16 -7.04
CA TYR A 107 3.60 4.51 -7.80
C TYR A 107 4.49 5.50 -7.04
N ARG A 108 3.88 6.49 -6.36
CA ARG A 108 4.57 7.44 -5.48
C ARG A 108 4.95 6.89 -4.10
N TRP A 109 4.78 5.60 -3.86
CA TRP A 109 5.07 4.95 -2.58
C TRP A 109 4.33 5.58 -1.38
N GLN A 110 3.09 6.00 -1.56
CA GLN A 110 2.29 6.54 -0.45
C GLN A 110 1.85 5.40 0.48
N GLY A 111 2.59 5.19 1.58
CA GLY A 111 2.40 4.03 2.46
C GLY A 111 1.00 3.85 3.04
N GLN A 112 0.26 4.94 3.27
CA GLN A 112 -1.12 4.88 3.76
C GLN A 112 -2.02 4.12 2.78
N VAL A 113 -1.82 4.28 1.47
CA VAL A 113 -2.65 3.67 0.43
C VAL A 113 -2.43 2.17 0.35
N PHE A 114 -1.24 1.66 0.67
CA PHE A 114 -0.96 0.21 0.67
C PHE A 114 -1.81 -0.55 1.68
N GLU A 115 -1.99 -0.02 2.89
CA GLU A 115 -2.84 -0.67 3.92
C GLU A 115 -4.31 -0.69 3.48
N TRP A 116 -4.82 0.43 2.96
CA TRP A 116 -6.20 0.53 2.46
C TRP A 116 -6.46 -0.40 1.28
N VAL A 117 -5.58 -0.41 0.28
CA VAL A 117 -5.68 -1.30 -0.88
C VAL A 117 -5.58 -2.76 -0.45
N GLY A 118 -4.69 -3.04 0.49
CA GLY A 118 -4.52 -4.36 1.08
C GLY A 118 -5.81 -4.89 1.69
N TRP A 119 -6.34 -4.20 2.69
CA TRP A 119 -7.57 -4.61 3.37
C TRP A 119 -8.79 -4.57 2.46
N GLY A 120 -8.93 -3.55 1.62
CA GLY A 120 -10.06 -3.41 0.70
C GLY A 120 -10.17 -4.56 -0.29
N ASN A 121 -9.05 -5.14 -0.71
CA ASN A 121 -9.04 -6.28 -1.62
C ASN A 121 -9.06 -7.65 -0.91
N VAL A 122 -8.54 -7.75 0.33
CA VAL A 122 -8.59 -9.01 1.11
C VAL A 122 -10.01 -9.37 1.53
N VAL A 123 -10.92 -8.40 1.69
CA VAL A 123 -12.36 -8.69 1.86
C VAL A 123 -12.92 -9.50 0.68
N GLY A 124 -12.33 -9.40 -0.50
CA GLY A 124 -12.65 -10.20 -1.69
C GLY A 124 -12.39 -11.71 -1.54
N VAL A 125 -11.60 -12.15 -0.54
CA VAL A 125 -11.31 -13.57 -0.27
C VAL A 125 -12.60 -14.34 0.07
N PHE A 126 -13.52 -13.74 0.83
CA PHE A 126 -14.81 -14.37 1.14
C PHE A 126 -15.64 -14.65 -0.13
N GLY A 127 -15.58 -13.73 -1.08
CA GLY A 127 -16.17 -13.90 -2.39
C GLY A 127 -15.50 -15.02 -3.19
N LEU A 128 -14.17 -15.07 -3.20
CA LEU A 128 -13.40 -16.10 -3.91
C LEU A 128 -13.72 -17.51 -3.37
N MET A 129 -13.79 -17.68 -2.05
CA MET A 129 -14.15 -18.95 -1.42
C MET A 129 -15.54 -19.44 -1.81
N LYS A 130 -16.51 -18.53 -1.95
CA LYS A 130 -17.86 -18.84 -2.41
C LYS A 130 -17.86 -19.36 -3.85
N GLU A 131 -17.08 -18.74 -4.74
CA GLU A 131 -16.97 -19.17 -6.14
C GLU A 131 -16.19 -20.48 -6.31
N LEU A 132 -15.15 -20.71 -5.51
CA LEU A 132 -14.45 -22.00 -5.52
C LEU A 132 -15.37 -23.15 -5.09
N ASN A 133 -16.26 -22.90 -4.12
CA ASN A 133 -17.27 -23.88 -3.70
C ASN A 133 -18.36 -24.10 -4.77
N LEU A 134 -18.62 -23.11 -5.62
CA LEU A 134 -19.50 -23.24 -6.78
C LEU A 134 -18.80 -23.89 -7.98
N LEU A 135 -17.47 -23.73 -8.11
CA LEU A 135 -16.63 -24.39 -9.12
C LEU A 135 -16.67 -25.90 -8.92
N ALA A 136 -16.65 -26.33 -7.66
CA ALA A 136 -16.82 -27.73 -7.26
C ALA A 136 -18.25 -28.28 -7.54
N LYS A 137 -19.19 -27.44 -7.96
CA LYS A 137 -20.61 -27.76 -8.20
C LYS A 137 -21.08 -27.42 -9.62
N ASP A 138 -20.15 -27.25 -10.58
CA ASP A 138 -20.38 -27.03 -12.02
C ASP A 138 -21.10 -25.74 -12.44
N GLY A 139 -21.01 -24.65 -11.66
CA GLY A 139 -21.59 -23.36 -12.04
C GLY A 139 -20.70 -22.17 -11.71
N VAL A 140 -19.72 -21.86 -12.56
CA VAL A 140 -18.85 -20.69 -12.36
C VAL A 140 -18.64 -19.87 -13.63
N ASP A 141 -18.76 -18.57 -13.46
CA ASP A 141 -18.28 -17.57 -14.40
C ASP A 141 -16.77 -17.36 -14.21
N LEU A 142 -15.97 -17.82 -15.19
CA LEU A 142 -14.51 -17.69 -15.20
C LEU A 142 -14.06 -16.21 -15.15
N TRP A 143 -14.91 -15.29 -15.60
CA TRP A 143 -14.63 -13.86 -15.54
C TRP A 143 -14.65 -13.33 -14.11
N ASP A 144 -15.65 -13.73 -13.33
CA ASP A 144 -15.76 -13.31 -11.94
C ASP A 144 -14.65 -13.95 -11.10
N LEU A 145 -14.34 -15.22 -11.35
CA LEU A 145 -13.24 -15.92 -10.68
C LEU A 145 -11.89 -15.23 -10.90
N SER A 146 -11.58 -14.86 -12.14
CA SER A 146 -10.32 -14.17 -12.47
C SER A 146 -10.26 -12.77 -11.87
N GLY A 147 -11.37 -12.03 -11.86
CA GLY A 147 -11.47 -10.74 -11.18
C GLY A 147 -11.24 -10.82 -9.67
N ARG A 148 -11.80 -11.84 -9.01
CA ARG A 148 -11.60 -12.07 -7.56
C ARG A 148 -10.19 -12.54 -7.24
N LEU A 149 -9.62 -13.42 -8.06
CA LEU A 149 -8.24 -13.87 -7.90
C LEU A 149 -7.27 -12.69 -7.99
N LEU A 150 -7.42 -11.82 -9.00
CA LEU A 150 -6.61 -10.62 -9.15
C LEU A 150 -6.76 -9.68 -7.96
N SER A 151 -7.99 -9.47 -7.47
CA SER A 151 -8.23 -8.67 -6.27
C SER A 151 -7.47 -9.24 -5.06
N VAL A 152 -7.61 -10.54 -4.77
CA VAL A 152 -6.90 -11.18 -3.65
C VAL A 152 -5.38 -11.05 -3.79
N CYS A 153 -4.82 -11.25 -4.98
CA CYS A 153 -3.39 -11.07 -5.25
C CYS A 153 -2.93 -9.63 -5.00
N ILE A 154 -3.68 -8.63 -5.49
CA ILE A 154 -3.41 -7.21 -5.24
C ILE A 154 -3.42 -6.94 -3.73
N GLY A 155 -4.43 -7.42 -3.02
CA GLY A 155 -4.56 -7.26 -1.57
C GLY A 155 -3.40 -7.87 -0.80
N GLY A 156 -3.03 -9.10 -1.13
CA GLY A 156 -1.92 -9.83 -0.50
C GLY A 156 -0.57 -9.14 -0.72
N VAL A 157 -0.25 -8.76 -1.96
CA VAL A 157 1.01 -8.07 -2.27
C VAL A 157 1.04 -6.67 -1.63
N ALA A 158 -0.08 -5.94 -1.64
CA ALA A 158 -0.17 -4.62 -1.01
C ALA A 158 0.02 -4.70 0.51
N LEU A 159 -0.61 -5.66 1.20
CA LEU A 159 -0.41 -5.88 2.64
C LEU A 159 1.01 -6.34 2.97
N TYR A 160 1.58 -7.20 2.13
CA TYR A 160 2.97 -7.65 2.30
C TYR A 160 3.94 -6.46 2.24
N LEU A 161 3.78 -5.60 1.24
CA LEU A 161 4.56 -4.36 1.11
C LEU A 161 4.27 -3.39 2.26
N ALA A 162 3.01 -3.24 2.69
CA ALA A 162 2.64 -2.44 3.86
C ALA A 162 3.40 -2.90 5.11
N TYR A 163 3.40 -4.21 5.38
CA TYR A 163 4.03 -4.77 6.57
C TYR A 163 5.56 -4.76 6.51
N ARG A 164 6.15 -4.91 5.33
CA ARG A 164 7.61 -5.00 5.16
C ARG A 164 8.29 -3.66 4.96
N VAL A 165 7.67 -2.75 4.21
CA VAL A 165 8.25 -1.44 3.85
C VAL A 165 7.80 -0.35 4.82
N PHE A 166 6.53 -0.39 5.27
CA PHE A 166 5.91 0.63 6.12
C PHE A 166 5.66 0.13 7.54
N THR A 167 6.66 -0.58 8.09
CA THR A 167 6.63 -1.16 9.43
C THR A 167 6.24 -0.13 10.48
N LYS A 168 5.27 -0.49 11.33
CA LYS A 168 4.91 0.31 12.51
C LYS A 168 6.11 0.39 13.45
N PRO A 169 6.49 1.59 13.93
CA PRO A 169 7.50 1.70 14.97
C PRO A 169 7.00 1.03 16.25
N LYS A 170 7.90 0.34 16.96
CA LYS A 170 7.64 -0.18 18.30
C LYS A 170 7.85 0.96 19.30
N VAL A 171 6.93 1.08 20.26
CA VAL A 171 7.09 1.98 21.39
C VAL A 171 7.48 1.12 22.58
N GLU A 172 8.74 1.19 22.97
CA GLU A 172 9.29 0.48 24.12
C GLU A 172 9.21 1.40 25.34
N LYS A 173 8.55 0.91 26.40
CA LYS A 173 8.56 1.59 27.69
C LYS A 173 9.93 1.39 28.32
N ASP A 174 10.54 2.47 28.78
CA ASP A 174 11.82 2.38 29.45
C ASP A 174 11.64 1.58 30.78
N PRO A 175 12.37 0.47 30.98
CA PRO A 175 12.24 -0.34 32.18
C PRO A 175 12.62 0.41 33.47
N LEU A 176 13.29 1.57 33.36
CA LEU A 176 13.66 2.43 34.48
C LEU A 176 12.69 3.62 34.68
N GLY A 177 11.52 3.62 34.02
CA GLY A 177 10.51 4.68 34.15
C GLY A 177 10.82 5.96 33.38
N GLY A 178 11.81 5.91 32.49
CA GLY A 178 12.15 6.99 31.54
C GLY A 178 11.12 7.19 30.42
N PRO A 179 11.33 8.19 29.55
CA PRO A 179 10.43 8.48 28.43
C PRO A 179 10.36 7.32 27.43
N ASP A 180 9.15 7.07 26.90
CA ASP A 180 8.89 6.05 25.87
C ASP A 180 9.88 6.15 24.70
N ARG A 181 10.53 5.04 24.35
CA ARG A 181 11.48 4.96 23.23
C ARG A 181 10.76 4.48 21.96
N VAL A 182 10.97 5.18 20.85
CA VAL A 182 10.44 4.79 19.54
C VAL A 182 11.54 4.07 18.76
N VAL A 183 11.29 2.81 18.42
CA VAL A 183 12.25 1.94 17.72
C VAL A 183 11.65 1.48 16.39
N PHE A 184 12.34 1.80 15.29
CA PHE A 184 12.09 1.25 13.98
C PHE A 184 12.81 -0.08 13.80
N ARG A 185 12.17 -1.02 13.09
CA ARG A 185 12.80 -2.29 12.76
C ARG A 185 14.04 -2.04 11.90
N GLU A 186 15.16 -2.68 12.23
CA GLU A 186 16.37 -2.62 11.41
C GLU A 186 16.08 -3.12 9.99
N GLU A 187 16.52 -2.31 9.03
CA GLU A 187 16.54 -2.68 7.62
C GLU A 187 17.86 -3.40 7.37
N HIS A 188 17.86 -4.74 7.42
CA HIS A 188 19.07 -5.52 7.20
C HIS A 188 19.63 -5.25 5.78
N PRO A 189 20.88 -4.77 5.66
CA PRO A 189 21.59 -4.78 4.40
C PRO A 189 21.89 -6.23 3.97
N ILE A 190 22.04 -6.44 2.66
CA ILE A 190 22.44 -7.73 2.07
C ILE A 190 23.91 -7.98 2.38
#